data_AF-A0A2H0BRY5-F1
#
_entry.id   AF-A0A2H0BRY5-F1
#
_cell.length_a   1.000
_cell.length_b   1.000
_cell.length_c   1.000
_cell.angle_alpha   90.00
_cell.angle_beta   90.00
_cell.angle_gamma   90.00
#
_symmetry.space_group_name_H-M   'P 1'
#
loop_
_entity.id
_entity.type
_entity.pdbx_description
1 polymer ?
#
loop_
_entity_poly.entity_id
_entity_poly.type
_entity_poly.pdbx_seq_one_letter_code
_entity_poly.pdbx_strand_id
1 'polypeptide(L)'
;MTRMSLKALFRKAQSLPVEETRVQAARQNLLQAMQAQPMPVISQPEAKASFRPFHSFFSFQPSMFYALVIAALLLVGGGGTVVAAQNDLPGDALYNVKLATEQVRDALTLNQTKRVELDTELAGKRLQEAEALVNKTGDTQSTEHVKEAFAGFDARVADLRKHLDDLKNEDAVALAPGLDQAISEHEAILVRLSQHDGELDSDLNKAEDEVDSIKESLLTKLPEGQAKERVQNALDHAKKSYANLDSTSTSTNVEAAQKELKDAEELFSNGQLQDALVHANNAAQLTDKFETTSTDASSDDAAQTEDQVTPESEGAHQEAEQGVKEDAHEETTVEAPENDTEAPTLETHAEDSAGE
;
A
#
# COMPACT_ATOMS: atom_id res chain seq x y z
N MET A 1 -8.07 -43.82 -9.38
CA MET A 1 -8.04 -42.35 -9.19
C MET A 1 -7.22 -42.04 -7.95
N THR A 2 -6.01 -41.51 -8.14
CA THR A 2 -5.04 -41.29 -7.05
C THR A 2 -5.39 -39.99 -6.32
N ARG A 3 -5.84 -40.07 -5.07
CA ARG A 3 -6.11 -38.88 -4.24
C ARG A 3 -4.76 -38.25 -3.86
N MET A 4 -4.40 -37.12 -4.47
CA MET A 4 -3.26 -36.33 -4.03
C MET A 4 -3.53 -35.77 -2.63
N SER A 5 -2.52 -35.79 -1.76
CA SER A 5 -2.61 -35.15 -0.45
C SER A 5 -2.57 -33.62 -0.59
N LEU A 6 -3.23 -32.89 0.32
CA LEU A 6 -3.19 -31.42 0.34
C LEU A 6 -1.76 -30.87 0.35
N LYS A 7 -0.83 -31.56 1.03
CA LYS A 7 0.60 -31.20 1.05
C LYS A 7 1.25 -31.30 -0.34
N ALA A 8 0.86 -32.30 -1.14
CA ALA A 8 1.36 -32.46 -2.51
C ALA A 8 0.77 -31.41 -3.46
N LEU A 9 -0.51 -31.03 -3.27
CA LEU A 9 -1.13 -29.94 -4.01
C LEU A 9 -0.48 -28.59 -3.69
N PHE A 10 -0.21 -28.31 -2.41
CA PHE A 10 0.42 -27.08 -1.97
C PHE A 10 1.86 -26.92 -2.50
N ARG A 11 2.70 -27.97 -2.42
CA ARG A 11 4.05 -27.94 -3.02
C ARG A 11 4.02 -27.76 -4.54
N LYS A 12 3.06 -28.38 -5.21
CA LYS A 12 2.90 -28.26 -6.67
C LYS A 12 2.44 -26.87 -7.07
N ALA A 13 1.61 -26.21 -6.25
CA ALA A 13 1.21 -24.82 -6.45
C ALA A 13 2.39 -23.86 -6.22
N GLN A 14 3.23 -24.09 -5.20
CA GLN A 14 4.43 -23.30 -4.94
C GLN A 14 5.51 -23.42 -6.04
N SER A 15 5.54 -24.53 -6.78
CA SER A 15 6.54 -24.77 -7.83
C SER A 15 6.13 -24.27 -9.22
N LEU A 16 4.93 -23.68 -9.38
CA LEU A 16 4.53 -23.12 -10.65
C LEU A 16 5.18 -21.73 -10.80
N PRO A 17 5.92 -21.45 -11.88
CA PRO A 17 6.39 -20.10 -12.15
C PRO A 17 5.16 -19.19 -12.27
N VAL A 18 5.15 -18.14 -11.47
CA VAL A 18 4.14 -17.08 -11.54
C VAL A 18 4.52 -16.22 -12.75
N GLU A 19 4.05 -16.66 -13.92
CA GLU A 19 4.31 -15.95 -15.17
C GLU A 19 3.37 -14.74 -15.26
N GLU A 20 3.92 -13.54 -15.46
CA GLU A 20 3.18 -12.27 -15.52
C GLU A 20 1.94 -12.34 -16.41
N THR A 21 2.05 -13.00 -17.56
CA THR A 21 0.95 -13.22 -18.51
C THR A 21 -0.20 -14.02 -17.90
N ARG A 22 0.08 -14.99 -17.02
CA ARG A 22 -0.94 -15.78 -16.32
C ARG A 22 -1.60 -14.98 -15.21
N VAL A 23 -0.87 -14.11 -14.52
CA VAL A 23 -1.40 -13.19 -13.51
C VAL A 23 -2.35 -12.17 -14.17
N GLN A 24 -1.95 -11.59 -15.29
CA GLN A 24 -2.78 -10.67 -16.07
C GLN A 24 -4.03 -11.35 -16.64
N ALA A 25 -3.91 -12.55 -17.19
CA ALA A 25 -5.06 -13.32 -17.66
C ALA A 25 -6.02 -13.66 -16.49
N ALA A 26 -5.47 -14.01 -15.33
CA ALA A 26 -6.28 -14.25 -14.12
C ALA A 26 -7.02 -12.98 -13.66
N ARG A 27 -6.36 -11.82 -13.69
CA ARG A 27 -6.99 -10.51 -13.42
C ARG A 27 -8.16 -10.27 -14.36
N GLN A 28 -7.95 -10.39 -15.68
CA GLN A 28 -9.01 -10.15 -16.68
C GLN A 28 -10.21 -11.08 -16.50
N ASN A 29 -9.96 -12.38 -16.28
CA ASN A 29 -11.03 -13.35 -16.05
C ASN A 29 -11.84 -13.02 -14.79
N LEU A 30 -11.18 -12.57 -13.72
CA LEU A 30 -11.85 -12.19 -12.48
C LEU A 30 -12.68 -10.91 -12.64
N LEU A 31 -12.16 -9.90 -13.34
CA LEU A 31 -12.90 -8.68 -13.64
C LEU A 31 -14.17 -8.98 -14.46
N GLN A 32 -14.06 -9.87 -15.45
CA GLN A 32 -15.21 -10.31 -16.24
C GLN A 32 -16.25 -11.04 -15.38
N ALA A 33 -15.81 -11.89 -14.44
CA ALA A 33 -16.69 -12.55 -13.49
C ALA A 33 -17.37 -11.56 -12.52
N MET A 34 -16.65 -10.55 -12.03
CA MET A 34 -17.18 -9.52 -11.13
C MET A 34 -18.20 -8.60 -11.81
N GLN A 35 -18.06 -8.33 -13.11
CA GLN A 35 -19.07 -7.60 -13.89
C GLN A 35 -20.39 -8.39 -13.99
N ALA A 36 -20.32 -9.72 -14.03
CA ALA A 36 -21.50 -10.58 -14.04
C ALA A 36 -22.14 -10.71 -12.65
N GLN A 37 -21.36 -10.60 -11.57
CA GLN A 37 -21.83 -10.67 -10.18
C GLN A 37 -21.02 -9.70 -9.29
N PRO A 38 -21.51 -8.47 -9.04
CA PRO A 38 -20.79 -7.49 -8.23
C PRO A 38 -20.68 -7.99 -6.78
N MET A 39 -19.45 -8.06 -6.27
CA MET A 39 -19.19 -8.42 -4.87
C MET A 39 -19.65 -7.27 -3.95
N PRO A 40 -20.18 -7.57 -2.75
CA PRO A 40 -20.46 -6.54 -1.77
C PRO A 40 -19.18 -5.79 -1.40
N VAL A 41 -19.24 -4.46 -1.35
CA VAL A 41 -18.15 -3.61 -0.87
C VAL A 41 -17.92 -3.96 0.60
N ILE A 42 -16.72 -4.42 0.94
CA ILE A 42 -16.33 -4.65 2.33
C ILE A 42 -15.84 -3.30 2.87
N SER A 43 -16.76 -2.41 3.18
CA SER A 43 -16.43 -1.19 3.91
C SER A 43 -16.03 -1.58 5.33
N GLN A 44 -14.80 -1.26 5.73
CA GLN A 44 -14.44 -1.31 7.15
C GLN A 44 -15.35 -0.30 7.88
N PRO A 45 -16.05 -0.70 8.96
CA PRO A 45 -17.05 0.16 9.56
C PRO A 45 -16.39 1.43 10.10
N GLU A 46 -16.84 2.58 9.60
CA GLU A 46 -16.42 3.87 10.15
C GLU A 46 -16.71 3.93 11.65
N ALA A 47 -15.67 4.22 12.42
CA ALA A 47 -15.70 4.25 13.87
C ALA A 47 -16.49 5.46 14.42
N LYS A 48 -17.80 5.50 14.18
CA LYS A 48 -18.75 6.39 14.88
C LYS A 48 -20.10 5.71 15.06
N ALA A 49 -20.21 4.75 15.96
CA ALA A 49 -21.50 4.37 16.54
C ALA A 49 -21.34 3.70 17.91
N SER A 50 -21.96 4.33 18.91
CA SER A 50 -22.18 3.85 20.26
C SER A 50 -22.40 2.33 20.34
N PHE A 51 -21.60 1.66 21.17
CA PHE A 51 -21.69 0.26 21.54
C PHE A 51 -23.12 -0.07 22.04
N ARG A 52 -23.94 -0.65 21.16
CA ARG A 52 -25.14 -1.38 21.55
C ARG A 52 -24.88 -2.86 21.23
N PRO A 53 -24.87 -3.76 22.22
CA PRO A 53 -24.63 -5.17 21.98
C PRO A 53 -25.85 -5.75 21.25
N PHE A 54 -25.74 -5.92 19.92
CA PHE A 54 -26.73 -6.61 19.12
C PHE A 54 -26.50 -8.12 19.21
N HIS A 55 -26.86 -8.70 20.35
CA HIS A 55 -27.08 -10.14 20.42
C HIS A 55 -28.51 -10.43 19.95
N SER A 56 -28.60 -11.21 18.87
CA SER A 56 -29.80 -11.86 18.31
C SER A 56 -30.29 -11.28 16.99
N PHE A 57 -30.60 -12.18 16.06
CA PHE A 57 -31.12 -12.01 14.69
C PHE A 57 -30.08 -11.78 13.59
N PHE A 58 -29.23 -12.78 13.30
CA PHE A 58 -28.98 -13.30 11.94
C PHE A 58 -27.96 -14.45 12.05
N SER A 59 -28.46 -15.68 12.07
CA SER A 59 -27.63 -16.89 11.98
C SER A 59 -27.13 -17.10 10.54
N PHE A 60 -26.40 -16.14 9.99
CA PHE A 60 -25.59 -16.35 8.80
C PHE A 60 -24.21 -16.82 9.28
N GLN A 61 -24.00 -18.14 9.22
CA GLN A 61 -22.75 -18.77 9.63
C GLN A 61 -21.58 -18.16 8.81
N PRO A 62 -20.62 -17.44 9.43
CA PRO A 62 -19.50 -16.81 8.70
C PRO A 62 -18.61 -17.84 7.96
N SER A 63 -18.74 -19.14 8.31
CA SER A 63 -18.07 -20.25 7.64
C SER A 63 -18.43 -20.39 6.15
N MET A 64 -19.63 -19.98 5.72
CA MET A 64 -20.07 -20.16 4.33
C MET A 64 -19.45 -19.12 3.39
N PHE A 65 -19.23 -17.90 3.87
CA PHE A 65 -18.62 -16.81 3.10
C PHE A 65 -17.13 -17.08 2.84
N TYR A 66 -16.38 -17.47 3.87
CA TYR A 66 -14.97 -17.86 3.72
C TYR A 66 -14.80 -19.10 2.83
N ALA A 67 -15.71 -20.08 2.93
CA ALA A 67 -15.71 -21.24 2.05
C ALA A 67 -15.99 -20.86 0.59
N LEU A 68 -16.83 -19.87 0.33
CA LEU A 68 -17.11 -19.34 -1.01
C LEU A 68 -15.95 -18.53 -1.58
N VAL A 69 -15.28 -17.70 -0.78
CA VAL A 69 -14.09 -16.96 -1.22
C VAL A 69 -12.95 -17.94 -1.51
N ILE A 70 -12.69 -18.90 -0.64
CA ILE A 70 -11.67 -19.95 -0.86
C ILE A 70 -12.05 -20.82 -2.07
N ALA A 71 -13.32 -21.19 -2.22
CA ALA A 71 -13.78 -21.92 -3.39
C ALA A 71 -13.67 -21.09 -4.67
N ALA A 72 -13.96 -19.79 -4.65
CA ALA A 72 -13.78 -18.89 -5.80
C ALA A 72 -12.30 -18.71 -6.16
N LEU A 73 -11.42 -18.56 -5.16
CA LEU A 73 -9.96 -18.53 -5.32
C LEU A 73 -9.41 -19.84 -5.90
N LEU A 74 -10.04 -20.98 -5.58
CA LEU A 74 -9.68 -22.30 -6.10
C LEU A 74 -10.31 -22.61 -7.47
N LEU A 75 -11.50 -22.08 -7.78
CA LEU A 75 -12.28 -22.40 -8.98
C LEU A 75 -11.97 -21.51 -10.18
N VAL A 76 -11.55 -20.26 -9.99
CA VAL A 76 -11.36 -19.30 -11.11
C VAL A 76 -9.96 -19.32 -11.74
N GLY A 77 -8.97 -19.96 -11.10
CA GLY A 77 -7.65 -20.16 -11.69
C GLY A 77 -6.54 -19.93 -10.67
N GLY A 78 -5.95 -21.03 -10.21
CA GLY A 78 -5.10 -21.08 -9.02
C GLY A 78 -4.08 -19.95 -8.88
N GLY A 79 -4.07 -19.30 -7.71
CA GLY A 79 -3.03 -18.38 -7.24
C GLY A 79 -2.89 -17.05 -8.00
N GLY A 80 -3.08 -17.02 -9.32
CA GLY A 80 -2.82 -15.86 -10.16
C GLY A 80 -3.73 -14.67 -9.86
N THR A 81 -4.98 -14.90 -9.47
CA THR A 81 -5.90 -13.82 -9.04
C THR A 81 -5.49 -13.20 -7.71
N VAL A 82 -5.04 -14.01 -6.75
CA VAL A 82 -4.52 -13.54 -5.45
C VAL A 82 -3.27 -12.68 -5.66
N VAL A 83 -2.38 -13.15 -6.52
CA VAL A 83 -1.15 -12.43 -6.88
C VAL A 83 -1.50 -11.12 -7.58
N ALA A 84 -2.42 -11.13 -8.54
CA ALA A 84 -2.83 -9.93 -9.27
C ALA A 84 -3.42 -8.85 -8.35
N ALA A 85 -4.17 -9.26 -7.32
CA ALA A 85 -4.79 -8.34 -6.37
C ALA A 85 -3.80 -7.71 -5.37
N GLN A 86 -2.58 -8.26 -5.20
CA GLN A 86 -1.63 -7.72 -4.21
C GLN A 86 -1.17 -6.29 -4.52
N ASN A 87 -1.12 -5.93 -5.81
CA ASN A 87 -0.68 -4.62 -6.27
C ASN A 87 -1.83 -3.61 -6.42
N ASP A 88 -3.07 -4.02 -6.17
CA ASP A 88 -4.21 -3.12 -6.26
C ASP A 88 -4.25 -2.20 -5.04
N LEU A 89 -4.52 -0.92 -5.32
CA LEU A 89 -4.68 0.17 -4.35
C LEU A 89 -6.16 0.38 -4.02
N PRO A 90 -6.48 1.08 -2.93
CA PRO A 90 -7.86 1.55 -2.71
C PRO A 90 -8.43 2.23 -3.97
N GLY A 91 -9.65 1.85 -4.34
CA GLY A 91 -10.29 2.24 -5.60
C GLY A 91 -10.05 1.30 -6.80
N ASP A 92 -9.01 0.47 -6.77
CA ASP A 92 -8.77 -0.51 -7.84
C ASP A 92 -9.74 -1.70 -7.75
N ALA A 93 -10.03 -2.27 -8.92
CA ALA A 93 -11.11 -3.24 -9.06
C ALA A 93 -10.93 -4.54 -8.25
N LEU A 94 -9.69 -5.01 -8.00
CA LEU A 94 -9.42 -6.20 -7.18
C LEU A 94 -8.99 -5.87 -5.75
N TYR A 95 -9.08 -4.62 -5.30
CA TYR A 95 -8.71 -4.25 -3.93
C TYR A 95 -9.54 -4.99 -2.87
N ASN A 96 -10.84 -5.18 -3.11
CA ASN A 96 -11.69 -6.00 -2.24
C ASN A 96 -11.23 -7.47 -2.16
N VAL A 97 -10.62 -7.99 -3.23
CA VAL A 97 -10.06 -9.34 -3.26
C VAL A 97 -8.78 -9.39 -2.42
N LYS A 98 -7.93 -8.35 -2.49
CA LYS A 98 -6.77 -8.18 -1.60
C LYS A 98 -7.19 -8.24 -0.14
N LEU A 99 -8.13 -7.40 0.28
CA LEU A 99 -8.65 -7.37 1.65
C LEU A 99 -9.21 -8.72 2.11
N ALA A 100 -9.98 -9.40 1.25
CA ALA A 100 -10.52 -10.72 1.57
C ALA A 100 -9.42 -11.78 1.76
N THR A 101 -8.37 -11.74 0.93
CA THR A 101 -7.23 -12.67 1.07
C THR A 101 -6.43 -12.41 2.34
N GLU A 102 -6.28 -11.14 2.74
CA GLU A 102 -5.64 -10.75 3.99
C GLU A 102 -6.46 -11.19 5.21
N GLN A 103 -7.79 -11.03 5.17
CA GLN A 103 -8.68 -11.48 6.25
C GLN A 103 -8.63 -13.01 6.43
N VAL A 104 -8.51 -13.78 5.33
CA VAL A 104 -8.29 -15.23 5.40
C VAL A 104 -6.93 -15.53 6.04
N ARG A 105 -5.87 -14.79 5.70
CA ARG A 105 -4.54 -14.95 6.31
C ARG A 105 -4.57 -14.64 7.81
N ASP A 106 -5.23 -13.56 8.21
CA ASP A 106 -5.40 -13.21 9.63
C ASP A 106 -6.19 -14.28 10.39
N ALA A 107 -7.33 -14.75 9.85
CA ALA A 107 -8.13 -15.80 10.47
C ALA A 107 -7.36 -17.13 10.65
N LEU A 108 -6.39 -17.42 9.78
CA LEU A 108 -5.54 -18.61 9.85
C LEU A 108 -4.27 -18.42 10.70
N THR A 109 -3.96 -17.18 11.10
CA THR A 109 -2.79 -16.86 11.92
C THR A 109 -3.16 -17.05 13.40
N LEU A 110 -2.84 -18.22 13.95
CA LEU A 110 -3.24 -18.59 15.32
C LEU A 110 -2.19 -18.24 16.38
N ASN A 111 -0.93 -18.03 15.99
CA ASN A 111 0.14 -17.70 16.92
C ASN A 111 0.15 -16.19 17.21
N GLN A 112 0.22 -15.79 18.49
CA GLN A 112 0.12 -14.39 18.90
C GLN A 112 1.27 -13.52 18.39
N THR A 113 2.51 -14.00 18.46
CA THR A 113 3.66 -13.30 17.86
C THR A 113 3.45 -13.10 16.36
N LYS A 114 2.94 -14.12 15.66
CA LYS A 114 2.63 -14.03 14.21
C LYS A 114 1.45 -13.11 13.90
N ARG A 115 0.51 -12.92 14.82
CA ARG A 115 -0.56 -11.93 14.67
C ARG A 115 0.01 -10.52 14.72
N VAL A 116 0.85 -10.23 15.71
CA VAL A 116 1.57 -8.95 15.80
C VAL A 116 2.38 -8.70 14.53
N GLU A 117 3.23 -9.64 14.11
CA GLU A 117 4.00 -9.50 12.86
C GLU A 117 3.11 -9.24 11.63
N LEU A 118 1.97 -9.94 11.54
CA LEU A 118 1.03 -9.79 10.43
C LEU A 118 0.38 -8.40 10.43
N ASP A 119 -0.11 -7.93 11.57
CA ASP A 119 -0.75 -6.62 11.66
C ASP A 119 0.25 -5.49 11.39
N THR A 120 1.49 -5.63 11.87
CA THR A 120 2.58 -4.72 11.51
C THR A 120 2.84 -4.72 10.00
N GLU A 121 2.94 -5.88 9.36
CA GLU A 121 3.11 -6.00 7.89
C GLU A 121 1.94 -5.33 7.14
N LEU A 122 0.71 -5.58 7.56
CA LEU A 122 -0.48 -5.04 6.90
C LEU A 122 -0.62 -3.52 7.12
N ALA A 123 -0.26 -3.01 8.30
CA ALA A 123 -0.19 -1.58 8.57
C ALA A 123 0.82 -0.90 7.62
N GLY A 124 2.03 -1.43 7.49
CA GLY A 124 3.02 -0.92 6.56
C GLY A 124 2.53 -0.89 5.10
N LYS A 125 1.83 -1.94 4.67
CA LYS A 125 1.19 -1.96 3.34
C LYS A 125 0.18 -0.83 3.15
N ARG A 126 -0.59 -0.48 4.18
CA ARG A 126 -1.55 0.64 4.08
C ARG A 126 -0.83 1.98 3.92
N LEU A 127 0.28 2.21 4.62
CA LEU A 127 1.09 3.42 4.41
C LEU A 127 1.72 3.46 3.02
N GLN A 128 2.18 2.32 2.50
CA GLN A 128 2.67 2.22 1.12
C GLN A 128 1.57 2.47 0.08
N GLU A 129 0.34 2.01 0.34
CA GLU A 129 -0.83 2.32 -0.50
C GLU A 129 -1.12 3.82 -0.49
N ALA A 130 -1.11 4.47 0.68
CA ALA A 130 -1.26 5.91 0.80
C ALA A 130 -0.18 6.66 0.01
N GLU A 131 1.10 6.27 0.16
CA GLU A 131 2.22 6.86 -0.57
C GLU A 131 2.08 6.70 -2.09
N ALA A 132 1.68 5.52 -2.57
CA ALA A 132 1.46 5.27 -3.98
C ALA A 132 0.30 6.12 -4.55
N LEU A 133 -0.76 6.33 -3.75
CA LEU A 133 -1.92 7.11 -4.14
C LEU A 133 -1.65 8.62 -4.15
N VAL A 134 -0.89 9.13 -3.18
CA VAL A 134 -0.50 10.55 -3.14
C VAL A 134 0.40 10.90 -4.33
N ASN A 135 1.26 9.97 -4.76
CA ASN A 135 2.09 10.13 -5.95
C ASN A 135 1.30 10.02 -7.28
N LYS A 136 0.01 9.64 -7.23
CA LYS A 136 -0.88 9.54 -8.40
C LYS A 136 -1.66 10.85 -8.54
N THR A 137 -1.18 11.74 -9.41
CA THR A 137 -1.66 13.12 -9.56
C THR A 137 -3.18 13.28 -9.81
N GLY A 138 -3.81 14.22 -9.08
CA GLY A 138 -4.79 15.16 -9.64
C GLY A 138 -6.29 14.83 -9.58
N ASP A 139 -6.72 13.79 -8.86
CA ASP A 139 -8.15 13.45 -8.74
C ASP A 139 -8.62 13.56 -7.28
N THR A 140 -9.78 14.18 -7.04
CA THR A 140 -10.45 14.19 -5.73
C THR A 140 -10.77 12.76 -5.25
N GLN A 141 -10.96 11.81 -6.18
CA GLN A 141 -11.08 10.39 -5.80
C GLN A 141 -9.78 9.83 -5.20
N SER A 142 -8.60 10.32 -5.61
CA SER A 142 -7.32 9.89 -5.03
C SER A 142 -7.24 10.25 -3.54
N THR A 143 -7.70 11.44 -3.13
CA THR A 143 -7.68 11.84 -1.72
C THR A 143 -8.55 10.95 -0.84
N GLU A 144 -9.74 10.57 -1.31
CA GLU A 144 -10.61 9.63 -0.58
C GLU A 144 -9.98 8.24 -0.46
N HIS A 145 -9.27 7.78 -1.49
CA HIS A 145 -8.53 6.52 -1.45
C HIS A 145 -7.30 6.59 -0.52
N VAL A 146 -6.64 7.74 -0.40
CA VAL A 146 -5.58 7.96 0.59
C VAL A 146 -6.15 7.87 2.00
N LYS A 147 -7.29 8.50 2.26
CA LYS A 147 -8.00 8.39 3.55
C LYS A 147 -8.45 6.97 3.84
N GLU A 148 -8.89 6.21 2.82
CA GLU A 148 -9.22 4.79 2.95
C GLU A 148 -7.97 3.96 3.36
N ALA A 149 -6.80 4.28 2.81
CA ALA A 149 -5.55 3.67 3.22
C ALA A 149 -5.20 4.00 4.69
N PHE A 150 -5.30 5.27 5.10
CA PHE A 150 -5.09 5.67 6.51
C PHE A 150 -6.09 5.01 7.47
N ALA A 151 -7.37 4.95 7.11
CA ALA A 151 -8.36 4.24 7.91
C ALA A 151 -8.04 2.74 8.04
N GLY A 152 -7.51 2.13 6.97
CA GLY A 152 -6.98 0.78 7.00
C GLY A 152 -5.77 0.65 7.92
N PHE A 153 -4.84 1.62 7.90
CA PHE A 153 -3.68 1.65 8.79
C PHE A 153 -4.12 1.68 10.25
N ASP A 154 -5.03 2.60 10.60
CA ASP A 154 -5.59 2.74 11.94
C ASP A 154 -6.19 1.42 12.44
N ALA A 155 -6.97 0.74 11.59
CA ALA A 155 -7.57 -0.54 11.94
C ALA A 155 -6.51 -1.62 12.24
N ARG A 156 -5.44 -1.69 11.42
CA ARG A 156 -4.33 -2.63 11.64
C ARG A 156 -3.53 -2.30 12.89
N VAL A 157 -3.31 -1.03 13.18
CA VAL A 157 -2.62 -0.61 14.40
C VAL A 157 -3.47 -0.92 15.65
N ALA A 158 -4.79 -0.73 15.58
CA ALA A 158 -5.70 -1.11 16.67
C ALA A 158 -5.67 -2.63 16.94
N ASP A 159 -5.71 -3.46 15.89
CA ASP A 159 -5.57 -4.92 16.01
C ASP A 159 -4.19 -5.32 16.55
N LEU A 160 -3.12 -4.69 16.05
CA LEU A 160 -1.75 -4.87 16.52
C LEU A 160 -1.62 -4.59 18.02
N ARG A 161 -2.13 -3.45 18.52
CA ARG A 161 -2.09 -3.12 19.96
C ARG A 161 -2.80 -4.15 20.79
N LYS A 162 -4.00 -4.58 20.35
CA LYS A 162 -4.74 -5.63 21.04
C LYS A 162 -3.95 -6.93 21.11
N HIS A 163 -3.33 -7.37 20.01
CA HIS A 163 -2.52 -8.58 20.02
C HIS A 163 -1.22 -8.42 20.82
N LEU A 164 -0.66 -7.21 20.89
CA LEU A 164 0.49 -6.88 21.74
C LEU A 164 0.12 -6.90 23.23
N ASP A 165 -1.07 -6.42 23.59
CA ASP A 165 -1.62 -6.50 24.95
C ASP A 165 -1.89 -7.94 25.39
N ASP A 166 -2.26 -8.81 24.46
CA ASP A 166 -2.44 -10.25 24.71
C ASP A 166 -1.12 -11.04 24.69
N LEU A 167 -0.02 -10.42 24.23
CA LEU A 167 1.30 -11.05 24.13
C LEU A 167 1.94 -11.21 25.51
N LYS A 168 2.62 -12.34 25.71
CA LYS A 168 3.43 -12.57 26.91
C LYS A 168 4.70 -11.73 26.87
N ASN A 169 5.18 -11.31 28.03
CA ASN A 169 6.41 -10.51 28.13
C ASN A 169 7.64 -11.21 27.52
N GLU A 170 7.74 -12.54 27.65
CA GLU A 170 8.83 -13.32 27.03
C GLU A 170 8.83 -13.26 25.49
N ASP A 171 7.63 -13.31 24.89
CA ASP A 171 7.45 -13.22 23.45
C ASP A 171 7.65 -11.77 22.96
N ALA A 172 7.26 -10.78 23.77
CA ALA A 172 7.47 -9.35 23.48
C ALA A 172 8.96 -8.99 23.40
N VAL A 173 9.81 -9.55 24.27
CA VAL A 173 11.27 -9.35 24.22
C VAL A 173 11.86 -9.88 22.92
N ALA A 174 11.43 -11.06 22.47
CA ALA A 174 11.93 -11.65 21.23
C ALA A 174 11.46 -10.89 19.98
N LEU A 175 10.27 -10.31 20.04
CA LEU A 175 9.64 -9.56 18.95
C LEU A 175 10.17 -8.13 18.82
N ALA A 176 10.53 -7.49 19.94
CA ALA A 176 10.82 -6.06 20.00
C ALA A 176 11.77 -5.53 18.91
N PRO A 177 12.93 -6.18 18.61
CA PRO A 177 13.84 -5.67 17.57
C PRO A 177 13.21 -5.65 16.17
N GLY A 178 12.39 -6.65 15.83
CA GLY A 178 11.72 -6.71 14.53
C GLY A 178 10.58 -5.70 14.43
N LEU A 179 9.84 -5.52 15.52
CA LEU A 179 8.78 -4.51 15.60
C LEU A 179 9.36 -3.09 15.56
N ASP A 180 10.53 -2.86 16.16
CA ASP A 180 11.25 -1.59 16.07
C ASP A 180 11.64 -1.24 14.65
N GLN A 181 12.25 -2.20 13.95
CA GLN A 181 12.62 -1.99 12.56
C GLN A 181 11.39 -1.64 11.70
N ALA A 182 10.31 -2.39 11.86
CA ALA A 182 9.09 -2.14 11.08
C ALA A 182 8.44 -0.80 11.44
N ILE A 183 8.44 -0.40 12.72
CA ILE A 183 7.97 0.92 13.15
C ILE A 183 8.82 2.03 12.48
N SER A 184 10.14 1.92 12.50
CA SER A 184 10.99 2.92 11.84
C SER A 184 10.78 2.98 10.32
N GLU A 185 10.47 1.85 9.68
CA GLU A 185 10.08 1.83 8.26
C GLU A 185 8.74 2.58 8.03
N HIS A 186 7.77 2.43 8.93
CA HIS A 186 6.49 3.14 8.88
C HIS A 186 6.68 4.65 9.09
N GLU A 187 7.49 5.05 10.07
CA GLU A 187 7.82 6.46 10.33
C GLU A 187 8.48 7.11 9.13
N ALA A 188 9.40 6.41 8.47
CA ALA A 188 10.03 6.92 7.25
C ALA A 188 9.01 7.17 6.12
N ILE A 189 7.95 6.35 6.02
CA ILE A 189 6.85 6.58 5.06
C ILE A 189 6.02 7.79 5.49
N LEU A 190 5.67 7.92 6.78
CA LEU A 190 4.91 9.06 7.30
C LEU A 190 5.63 10.39 7.09
N VAL A 191 6.95 10.42 7.29
CA VAL A 191 7.78 11.60 7.00
C VAL A 191 7.69 11.97 5.53
N ARG A 192 7.78 11.00 4.60
CA ARG A 192 7.63 11.30 3.16
C ARG A 192 6.22 11.76 2.80
N LEU A 193 5.19 11.13 3.36
CA LEU A 193 3.80 11.54 3.17
C LEU A 193 3.54 12.96 3.71
N SER A 194 4.20 13.36 4.80
CA SER A 194 4.10 14.71 5.37
C SER A 194 4.67 15.83 4.50
N GLN A 195 5.40 15.49 3.43
CA GLN A 195 5.93 16.46 2.46
C GLN A 195 4.89 16.87 1.41
N HIS A 196 3.78 16.15 1.31
CA HIS A 196 2.70 16.45 0.38
C HIS A 196 1.70 17.46 0.98
N ASP A 197 0.83 18.03 0.13
CA ASP A 197 -0.11 19.11 0.50
C ASP A 197 -0.90 18.82 1.80
N GLY A 198 -1.04 19.84 2.66
CA GLY A 198 -1.57 19.73 4.03
C GLY A 198 -3.05 19.33 4.18
N GLU A 199 -3.71 18.85 3.12
CA GLU A 199 -5.04 18.23 3.23
C GLU A 199 -5.01 16.95 4.08
N LEU A 200 -3.84 16.31 4.21
CA LEU A 200 -3.63 15.06 4.95
C LEU A 200 -3.10 15.26 6.38
N ASP A 201 -2.88 16.50 6.84
CA ASP A 201 -2.25 16.78 8.14
C ASP A 201 -2.96 16.08 9.31
N SER A 202 -4.29 16.01 9.28
CA SER A 202 -5.06 15.35 10.34
C SER A 202 -4.84 13.84 10.35
N ASP A 203 -4.77 13.21 9.19
CA ASP A 203 -4.58 11.76 9.07
C ASP A 203 -3.13 11.37 9.38
N LEU A 204 -2.17 12.21 8.99
CA LEU A 204 -0.75 12.06 9.31
C LEU A 204 -0.47 12.17 10.80
N ASN A 205 -0.94 13.23 11.45
CA ASN A 205 -0.73 13.40 12.90
C ASN A 205 -1.37 12.24 13.67
N LYS A 206 -2.55 11.77 13.24
CA LYS A 206 -3.18 10.59 13.82
C LYS A 206 -2.32 9.34 13.62
N ALA A 207 -1.79 9.11 12.42
CA ALA A 207 -0.94 7.95 12.15
C ALA A 207 0.37 8.00 12.97
N GLU A 208 0.95 9.17 13.17
CA GLU A 208 2.10 9.41 14.06
C GLU A 208 1.75 9.05 15.52
N ASP A 209 0.63 9.56 16.05
CA ASP A 209 0.12 9.22 17.39
C ASP A 209 -0.10 7.70 17.54
N GLU A 210 -0.61 7.06 16.48
CA GLU A 210 -0.86 5.64 16.45
C GLU A 210 0.47 4.85 16.49
N VAL A 211 1.50 5.29 15.76
CA VAL A 211 2.84 4.69 15.84
C VAL A 211 3.43 4.82 17.25
N ASP A 212 3.33 5.99 17.87
CA ASP A 212 3.89 6.23 19.20
C ASP A 212 3.24 5.36 20.28
N SER A 213 1.93 5.18 20.22
CA SER A 213 1.22 4.31 21.15
C SER A 213 1.51 2.82 20.94
N ILE A 214 1.97 2.38 19.76
CA ILE A 214 2.56 1.02 19.62
C ILE A 214 3.86 0.95 20.42
N LYS A 215 4.75 1.95 20.28
CA LYS A 215 6.03 1.97 20.99
C LYS A 215 5.84 1.98 22.51
N GLU A 216 4.84 2.73 22.99
CA GLU A 216 4.46 2.76 24.41
C GLU A 216 3.92 1.41 24.89
N SER A 217 2.96 0.82 24.16
CA SER A 217 2.40 -0.50 24.50
C SER A 217 3.52 -1.55 24.57
N LEU A 218 4.43 -1.55 23.59
CA LEU A 218 5.59 -2.45 23.61
C LEU A 218 6.51 -2.20 24.81
N LEU A 219 6.80 -0.93 25.12
CA LEU A 219 7.63 -0.57 26.28
C LEU A 219 7.06 -1.15 27.58
N THR A 220 5.73 -1.15 27.75
CA THR A 220 5.08 -1.69 28.96
C THR A 220 5.22 -3.20 29.12
N LYS A 221 5.47 -3.93 28.02
CA LYS A 221 5.62 -5.39 27.99
C LYS A 221 7.05 -5.84 28.24
N LEU A 222 8.01 -4.93 28.12
CA LEU A 222 9.42 -5.23 28.25
C LEU A 222 9.88 -5.21 29.71
N PRO A 223 10.80 -6.10 30.12
CA PRO A 223 11.47 -5.97 31.39
C PRO A 223 12.30 -4.67 31.43
N GLU A 224 12.52 -4.14 32.64
CA GLU A 224 13.11 -2.82 32.87
C GLU A 224 14.45 -2.59 32.12
N GLY A 225 15.30 -3.63 32.03
CA GLY A 225 16.57 -3.56 31.30
C GLY A 225 16.39 -3.28 29.82
N GLN A 226 15.53 -4.04 29.14
CA GLN A 226 15.22 -3.85 27.71
C GLN A 226 14.43 -2.56 27.47
N ALA A 227 13.52 -2.21 28.38
CA ALA A 227 12.78 -0.95 28.31
C ALA A 227 13.73 0.24 28.36
N LYS A 228 14.71 0.23 29.29
CA LYS A 228 15.72 1.29 29.40
C LYS A 228 16.60 1.39 28.15
N GLU A 229 17.04 0.26 27.60
CA GLU A 229 17.82 0.22 26.36
C GLU A 229 17.03 0.81 25.18
N ARG A 230 15.74 0.45 25.06
CA ARG A 230 14.86 0.97 24.02
C ARG A 230 14.70 2.50 24.09
N VAL A 231 14.46 3.04 25.29
CA VAL A 231 14.34 4.51 25.47
C VAL A 231 15.68 5.19 25.20
N GLN A 232 16.80 4.59 25.58
CA GLN A 232 18.13 5.11 25.24
C GLN A 232 18.34 5.18 23.73
N ASN A 233 17.95 4.14 22.98
CA ASN A 233 18.06 4.13 21.53
C ASN A 233 17.20 5.22 20.88
N ALA A 234 15.98 5.45 21.39
CA ALA A 234 15.11 6.53 20.93
C ALA A 234 15.73 7.92 21.21
N LEU A 235 16.30 8.11 22.40
CA LEU A 235 17.06 9.33 22.74
C LEU A 235 18.24 9.54 21.83
N ASP A 236 19.02 8.50 21.55
CA ASP A 236 20.20 8.59 20.67
C ASP A 236 19.79 8.92 19.22
N HIS A 237 18.67 8.37 18.75
CA HIS A 237 18.08 8.74 17.47
C HIS A 237 17.69 10.23 17.44
N ALA A 238 16.90 10.69 18.41
CA ALA A 238 16.47 12.09 18.49
C ALA A 238 17.65 13.07 18.57
N LYS A 239 18.70 12.73 19.35
CA LYS A 239 19.95 13.51 19.42
C LYS A 239 20.65 13.59 18.08
N LYS A 240 20.70 12.48 17.36
CA LYS A 240 21.34 12.40 16.05
C LYS A 240 20.57 13.22 15.02
N SER A 241 19.25 13.08 14.95
CA SER A 241 18.41 13.89 14.06
C SER A 241 18.54 15.38 14.39
N TYR A 242 18.56 15.75 15.68
CA TYR A 242 18.78 17.14 16.09
C TYR A 242 20.18 17.66 15.71
N ALA A 243 21.23 16.84 15.86
CA ALA A 243 22.60 17.23 15.51
C ALA A 243 22.82 17.44 14.01
N ASN A 244 21.99 16.80 13.16
CA ASN A 244 22.04 16.95 11.71
C ASN A 244 21.39 18.26 11.22
N LEU A 245 20.63 18.97 12.06
CA LEU A 245 20.09 20.27 11.71
C LEU A 245 21.22 21.29 11.58
N ASP A 246 21.15 22.15 10.55
CA ASP A 246 22.05 23.30 10.47
C ASP A 246 21.89 24.14 11.74
N SER A 247 22.95 24.18 12.54
CA SER A 247 23.07 24.89 13.83
C SER A 247 22.76 26.39 13.77
N THR A 248 22.49 26.93 12.57
CA THR A 248 22.12 28.33 12.32
C THR A 248 20.60 28.55 12.20
N SER A 249 19.80 27.47 12.14
CA SER A 249 18.34 27.55 11.96
C SER A 249 17.60 27.86 13.27
N THR A 250 17.23 29.13 13.49
CA THR A 250 16.30 29.57 14.55
C THR A 250 14.84 29.43 14.12
N SER A 251 14.40 28.20 13.84
CA SER A 251 12.99 27.89 13.62
C SER A 251 12.31 27.54 14.94
N THR A 252 11.04 27.92 15.12
CA THR A 252 10.21 27.56 16.29
C THR A 252 10.25 26.06 16.59
N ASN A 253 10.35 25.23 15.55
CA ASN A 253 10.39 23.78 15.70
C ASN A 253 11.75 23.25 16.17
N VAL A 254 12.85 23.96 15.88
CA VAL A 254 14.19 23.62 16.41
C VAL A 254 14.24 23.90 17.92
N GLU A 255 13.68 25.02 18.35
CA GLU A 255 13.55 25.34 19.78
C GLU A 255 12.64 24.34 20.50
N ALA A 256 11.51 23.96 19.88
CA ALA A 256 10.62 22.93 20.41
C ALA A 256 11.31 21.56 20.51
N ALA A 257 12.01 21.12 19.45
CA ALA A 257 12.76 19.88 19.44
C ALA A 257 13.85 19.85 20.51
N GLN A 258 14.58 20.96 20.71
CA GLN A 258 15.59 21.10 21.76
C GLN A 258 14.97 20.94 23.16
N LYS A 259 13.80 21.55 23.38
CA LYS A 259 13.08 21.43 24.65
C LYS A 259 12.64 19.97 24.88
N GLU A 260 11.99 19.35 23.91
CA GLU A 260 11.54 17.95 24.00
C GLU A 260 12.73 17.01 24.28
N LEU A 261 13.87 17.21 23.62
CA LEU A 261 15.09 16.43 23.85
C LEU A 261 15.60 16.55 25.29
N LYS A 262 15.62 17.77 25.82
CA LYS A 262 16.04 18.04 27.20
C LYS A 262 15.10 17.40 28.22
N ASP A 263 13.79 17.52 28.01
CA ASP A 263 12.78 16.93 28.88
C ASP A 263 12.91 15.39 28.86
N ALA A 264 13.14 14.79 27.68
CA ALA A 264 13.37 13.35 27.54
C ALA A 264 14.60 12.86 28.33
N GLU A 265 15.73 13.58 28.28
CA GLU A 265 16.94 13.25 29.04
C GLU A 265 16.72 13.32 30.55
N GLU A 266 15.98 14.32 31.03
CA GLU A 266 15.66 14.50 32.44
C GLU A 266 14.75 13.37 32.94
N LEU A 267 13.67 13.09 32.21
CA LEU A 267 12.72 12.01 32.53
C LEU A 267 13.39 10.64 32.52
N PHE A 268 14.26 10.38 31.54
CA PHE A 268 15.04 9.14 31.48
C PHE A 268 15.96 8.97 32.68
N SER A 269 16.64 10.05 33.08
CA SER A 269 17.51 10.07 34.26
C SER A 269 16.73 9.81 35.56
N ASN A 270 15.47 10.24 35.62
CA ASN A 270 14.56 10.01 36.74
C ASN A 270 13.87 8.63 36.71
N GLY A 271 14.14 7.80 35.69
CA GLY A 271 13.52 6.48 35.53
C GLY A 271 12.09 6.52 35.00
N GLN A 272 11.60 7.67 34.54
CA GLN A 272 10.29 7.84 33.92
C GLN A 272 10.34 7.42 32.45
N LEU A 273 10.52 6.12 32.20
CA LEU A 273 10.81 5.58 30.86
C LEU A 273 9.71 5.86 29.82
N GLN A 274 8.43 5.81 30.23
CA GLN A 274 7.31 6.08 29.32
C GLN A 274 7.30 7.54 28.87
N ASP A 275 7.31 8.47 29.83
CA ASP A 275 7.35 9.91 29.54
C ASP A 275 8.60 10.28 28.72
N ALA A 276 9.75 9.70 29.07
CA ALA A 276 10.99 9.91 28.33
C ALA A 276 10.90 9.43 26.87
N LEU A 277 10.23 8.31 26.61
CA LEU A 277 10.03 7.80 25.25
C LEU A 277 9.16 8.75 24.42
N VAL A 278 8.08 9.26 25.00
CA VAL A 278 7.17 10.22 24.34
C VAL A 278 7.94 11.48 23.94
N HIS A 279 8.66 12.09 24.87
CA HIS A 279 9.44 13.30 24.60
C HIS A 279 10.57 13.04 23.58
N ALA A 280 11.21 11.86 23.60
CA ALA A 280 12.22 11.51 22.60
C ALA A 280 11.61 11.37 21.19
N ASN A 281 10.44 10.74 21.05
CA ASN A 281 9.74 10.62 19.77
C ASN A 281 9.29 11.97 19.23
N ASN A 282 8.69 12.81 20.09
CA ASN A 282 8.29 14.18 19.72
C ASN A 282 9.48 14.99 19.21
N ALA A 283 10.64 14.90 19.89
CA ALA A 283 11.85 15.55 19.45
C ALA A 283 12.27 15.08 18.05
N ALA A 284 12.32 13.76 17.80
CA ALA A 284 12.68 13.20 16.50
C ALA A 284 11.70 13.62 15.39
N GLN A 285 10.39 13.57 15.63
CA GLN A 285 9.38 13.98 14.65
C GLN A 285 9.51 15.45 14.27
N LEU A 286 9.75 16.33 15.25
CA LEU A 286 9.97 17.76 15.00
C LEU A 286 11.22 18.02 14.16
N THR A 287 12.23 17.16 14.21
CA THR A 287 13.47 17.30 13.43
C THR A 287 13.38 16.64 12.04
N ASP A 288 12.74 15.48 11.93
CA ASP A 288 12.67 14.71 10.69
C ASP A 288 11.78 15.40 9.64
N LYS A 289 10.79 16.18 10.07
CA LYS A 289 10.00 17.08 9.21
C LYS A 289 10.84 18.21 8.56
N PHE A 290 12.07 18.49 9.04
CA PHE A 290 12.95 19.57 8.50
C PHE A 290 14.02 19.09 7.52
N GLU A 291 14.51 17.85 7.63
CA GLU A 291 15.68 17.40 6.85
C GLU A 291 15.41 17.43 5.32
N THR A 292 14.14 17.32 4.91
CA THR A 292 13.73 17.27 3.50
C THR A 292 13.23 18.59 2.92
N THR A 293 12.92 19.60 3.75
CA THR A 293 12.59 20.96 3.24
C THR A 293 13.82 21.75 2.81
N SER A 294 15.03 21.30 3.18
CA SER A 294 16.29 21.99 2.89
C SER A 294 17.04 21.44 1.67
N THR A 295 16.64 20.28 1.12
CA THR A 295 17.37 19.63 0.01
C THR A 295 16.86 19.99 -1.39
N ASP A 296 15.64 20.51 -1.54
CA ASP A 296 15.09 20.89 -2.87
C ASP A 296 15.29 22.37 -3.23
N ALA A 297 15.80 23.20 -2.33
CA ALA A 297 16.11 24.61 -2.63
C ALA A 297 17.48 24.81 -3.33
N SER A 298 18.19 23.75 -3.68
CA SER A 298 19.49 23.82 -4.35
C SER A 298 19.61 22.82 -5.50
N SER A 299 18.71 22.93 -6.47
CA SER A 299 18.96 22.41 -7.82
C SER A 299 18.39 23.32 -8.90
N ASP A 300 18.73 24.61 -8.83
CA ASP A 300 18.74 25.49 -9.99
C ASP A 300 19.96 26.39 -9.89
N ASP A 301 21.09 25.94 -10.47
CA ASP A 301 22.05 26.76 -11.24
C ASP A 301 23.34 25.97 -11.51
N ALA A 302 23.39 25.25 -12.65
CA ALA A 302 24.63 25.02 -13.41
C ALA A 302 24.35 24.32 -14.76
N ALA A 303 24.01 25.15 -15.75
CA ALA A 303 24.44 25.11 -17.16
C ALA A 303 24.43 23.79 -17.97
N GLN A 304 23.66 23.79 -19.06
CA GLN A 304 24.15 23.86 -20.47
C GLN A 304 22.93 23.89 -21.42
N THR A 305 22.53 25.04 -21.97
CA THR A 305 22.87 25.51 -23.33
C THR A 305 23.09 24.39 -24.36
N GLU A 306 22.08 24.12 -25.20
CA GLU A 306 22.25 24.04 -26.66
C GLU A 306 20.88 24.05 -27.39
N ASP A 307 20.75 25.04 -28.27
CA ASP A 307 19.95 25.11 -29.51
C ASP A 307 18.46 24.72 -29.51
N GLN A 308 17.60 25.73 -29.39
CA GLN A 308 16.44 25.85 -30.28
C GLN A 308 16.33 27.27 -30.83
N VAL A 309 16.70 27.40 -32.11
CA VAL A 309 16.45 28.57 -32.94
C VAL A 309 14.98 28.55 -33.37
N THR A 310 14.17 29.45 -32.82
CA THR A 310 12.96 29.97 -33.45
C THR A 310 13.23 31.39 -33.91
N PRO A 311 13.01 31.76 -35.19
CA PRO A 311 12.99 33.16 -35.57
C PRO A 311 11.55 33.68 -35.54
N GLU A 312 11.29 34.62 -34.65
CA GLU A 312 10.18 35.58 -34.77
C GLU A 312 10.54 36.65 -35.83
N SER A 313 9.67 36.74 -36.85
CA SER A 313 9.02 37.98 -37.30
C SER A 313 9.80 39.32 -37.15
N GLU A 314 10.41 39.78 -38.25
CA GLU A 314 10.48 41.21 -38.58
C GLU A 314 10.24 41.41 -40.08
N GLY A 315 9.36 42.37 -40.40
CA GLY A 315 8.83 42.61 -41.73
C GLY A 315 9.79 43.36 -42.66
N ALA A 316 9.72 43.00 -43.94
CA ALA A 316 10.10 43.86 -45.04
C ALA A 316 9.29 43.50 -46.29
N HIS A 317 8.80 44.55 -46.96
CA HIS A 317 8.10 44.58 -48.23
C HIS A 317 8.72 43.70 -49.32
N GLN A 318 7.89 43.01 -50.12
CA GLN A 318 7.78 43.27 -51.57
C GLN A 318 6.65 42.50 -52.26
N GLU A 319 6.17 43.14 -53.32
CA GLU A 319 5.08 42.80 -54.22
C GLU A 319 5.27 41.47 -54.96
N ALA A 320 4.17 40.79 -55.32
CA ALA A 320 3.69 40.67 -56.71
C ALA A 320 2.84 39.40 -56.94
N GLU A 321 1.69 39.65 -57.59
CA GLU A 321 1.02 38.81 -58.60
C GLU A 321 0.40 37.46 -58.17
N GLN A 322 -0.94 37.37 -58.11
CA GLN A 322 -1.91 37.09 -59.19
C GLN A 322 -2.12 35.60 -59.49
N GLY A 323 -3.39 35.18 -59.52
CA GLY A 323 -3.87 33.96 -60.20
C GLY A 323 -4.56 32.96 -59.26
N VAL A 324 -5.85 33.06 -58.91
CA VAL A 324 -7.06 32.82 -59.72
C VAL A 324 -7.29 31.34 -60.06
N LYS A 325 -8.45 30.84 -59.55
CA LYS A 325 -9.33 29.73 -60.00
C LYS A 325 -9.02 28.28 -59.60
N GLU A 326 -9.98 27.38 -59.43
CA GLU A 326 -11.46 27.34 -59.27
C GLU A 326 -11.81 25.83 -59.30
N ASP A 327 -12.83 25.44 -58.53
CA ASP A 327 -13.69 24.24 -58.69
C ASP A 327 -13.09 22.82 -58.69
N ALA A 328 -13.82 21.74 -58.43
CA ALA A 328 -15.04 21.35 -57.67
C ALA A 328 -15.43 19.95 -58.21
N HIS A 329 -16.25 19.21 -57.45
CA HIS A 329 -17.00 17.98 -57.83
C HIS A 329 -16.19 16.68 -58.00
N GLU A 330 -16.67 15.46 -57.75
CA GLU A 330 -17.93 14.81 -57.32
C GLU A 330 -17.52 13.35 -56.95
N GLU A 331 -17.92 12.76 -55.83
CA GLU A 331 -19.04 11.80 -55.65
C GLU A 331 -18.93 10.41 -56.34
N THR A 332 -19.39 9.38 -55.60
CA THR A 332 -20.13 8.18 -56.08
C THR A 332 -19.43 6.78 -56.05
N THR A 333 -19.60 6.08 -54.90
CA THR A 333 -20.16 4.72 -54.63
C THR A 333 -19.77 3.38 -55.33
N VAL A 334 -20.04 2.30 -54.54
CA VAL A 334 -20.29 0.84 -54.83
C VAL A 334 -19.06 0.00 -55.26
N GLU A 335 -18.84 -1.30 -54.98
CA GLU A 335 -19.67 -2.46 -54.59
C GLU A 335 -18.77 -3.65 -54.13
N ALA A 336 -19.35 -4.62 -53.40
CA ALA A 336 -18.75 -5.92 -53.05
C ALA A 336 -18.83 -6.93 -54.22
N PRO A 337 -18.20 -8.13 -54.10
CA PRO A 337 -19.05 -9.32 -54.24
C PRO A 337 -18.68 -10.52 -53.34
N GLU A 338 -19.72 -11.33 -53.08
CA GLU A 338 -19.72 -12.72 -52.60
C GLU A 338 -19.19 -13.70 -53.68
N ASN A 339 -18.68 -14.86 -53.27
CA ASN A 339 -18.94 -16.10 -54.02
C ASN A 339 -18.82 -17.36 -53.14
N ASP A 340 -19.80 -18.23 -53.32
CA ASP A 340 -20.01 -19.54 -52.72
C ASP A 340 -19.14 -20.64 -53.38
N THR A 341 -19.26 -21.84 -52.78
CA THR A 341 -19.46 -23.18 -53.39
C THR A 341 -18.37 -24.27 -53.26
N GLU A 342 -18.89 -25.42 -52.82
CA GLU A 342 -18.52 -26.82 -53.11
C GLU A 342 -17.55 -27.61 -52.20
N ALA A 343 -18.17 -28.47 -51.37
CA ALA A 343 -17.69 -29.84 -51.08
C ALA A 343 -18.03 -30.76 -52.29
N PRO A 344 -17.36 -31.93 -52.48
CA PRO A 344 -17.87 -33.15 -51.84
C PRO A 344 -16.85 -34.31 -51.57
N THR A 345 -17.35 -35.32 -50.82
CA THR A 345 -17.03 -36.79 -50.80
C THR A 345 -15.66 -37.28 -50.33
N LEU A 346 -15.56 -37.97 -49.17
CA LEU A 346 -15.79 -39.41 -48.93
C LEU A 346 -14.87 -40.36 -49.73
N GLU A 347 -13.84 -40.90 -49.09
CA GLU A 347 -13.41 -42.28 -49.34
C GLU A 347 -12.77 -42.91 -48.10
N THR A 348 -13.16 -44.16 -47.87
CA THR A 348 -12.79 -45.07 -46.80
C THR A 348 -11.57 -45.90 -47.20
N HIS A 349 -10.64 -46.18 -46.29
CA HIS A 349 -10.08 -47.53 -46.17
C HIS A 349 -9.45 -47.78 -44.79
N ALA A 350 -9.67 -49.00 -44.33
CA ALA A 350 -9.27 -49.59 -43.08
C ALA A 350 -7.94 -50.36 -43.23
N GLU A 351 -7.50 -50.94 -42.11
CA GLU A 351 -6.47 -51.98 -41.96
C GLU A 351 -5.03 -51.48 -42.10
N ASP A 352 -4.03 -51.96 -41.39
CA ASP A 352 -3.84 -52.91 -40.28
C ASP A 352 -2.32 -52.84 -40.03
N SER A 353 -1.87 -53.10 -38.81
CA SER A 353 -0.65 -53.86 -38.51
C SER A 353 -0.03 -53.44 -37.17
N ALA A 354 0.07 -54.46 -36.33
CA ALA A 354 0.67 -54.50 -35.00
C ALA A 354 2.20 -54.70 -35.03
N GLY A 355 2.81 -54.59 -33.85
CA GLY A 355 4.17 -55.05 -33.50
C GLY A 355 5.16 -53.89 -33.40
N GLU A 356 5.85 -53.63 -32.29
CA GLU A 356 6.21 -54.40 -31.10
C GLU A 356 6.30 -53.50 -29.86
#